data_AF-A0A0M6ZWN0-F1
#
_entry.id   AF-A0A0M6ZWN0-F1
#
_cell.length_a   1.000
_cell.length_b   1.000
_cell.length_c   1.000
_cell.angle_alpha   90.00
_cell.angle_beta   90.00
_cell.angle_gamma   90.00
#
_symmetry.space_group_name_H-M   'P 1'
#
loop_
_entity.id
_entity.type
_entity.pdbx_description
1 polymer ?
#
loop_
_entity_poly.entity_id
_entity_poly.type
_entity_poly.pdbx_seq_one_letter_code
_entity_poly.pdbx_strand_id
1 'polypeptide(L)'
;MTLAELESLILDRLLEAQVCMKALRVTGVRPGLPSTFWPETETNESERWHVVKDQIISGIKTDDPLKPRRAPPPAAAISRMEETWGWLAGIRNENSRKAVAIKVFAWVHKESTSTLARNMGINRVTLNRRYNAGMEELMARFCKTSVLPDPADEDLVHHFRPNQAMSNRNIAASAA
;
A
#
# COMPACT_ATOMS: atom_id res chain seq x y z
N MET A 1 -14.58 -12.12 -16.00
CA MET A 1 -14.09 -11.08 -15.10
C MET A 1 -14.66 -9.73 -15.52
N THR A 2 -15.34 -9.02 -14.63
CA THR A 2 -15.84 -7.66 -14.87
C THR A 2 -14.78 -6.59 -14.57
N LEU A 3 -15.01 -5.33 -14.98
CA LEU A 3 -14.12 -4.21 -14.60
C LEU A 3 -14.09 -3.99 -13.08
N ALA A 4 -15.20 -4.20 -12.39
CA ALA A 4 -15.27 -4.08 -10.93
C ALA A 4 -14.50 -5.19 -10.20
N GLU A 5 -14.50 -6.42 -10.74
CA GLU A 5 -13.66 -7.52 -10.24
C GLU A 5 -12.17 -7.22 -10.45
N LEU A 6 -11.78 -6.69 -11.62
CA LEU A 6 -10.39 -6.29 -11.88
C LEU A 6 -9.94 -5.15 -10.97
N GLU A 7 -10.77 -4.12 -10.77
CA GLU A 7 -10.47 -3.03 -9.83
C GLU A 7 -10.29 -3.56 -8.41
N SER A 8 -11.16 -4.48 -7.97
CA SER A 8 -11.10 -5.11 -6.65
C SER A 8 -9.83 -5.95 -6.49
N LEU A 9 -9.47 -6.74 -7.51
CA LEU A 9 -8.24 -7.53 -7.54
C LEU A 9 -7.00 -6.64 -7.44
N ILE A 10 -6.91 -5.57 -8.23
CA ILE A 10 -5.79 -4.61 -8.16
C ILE A 10 -5.72 -3.93 -6.78
N LEU A 11 -6.86 -3.54 -6.22
CA LEU A 11 -6.94 -2.93 -4.89
C LEU A 11 -6.48 -3.88 -3.79
N ASP A 12 -6.95 -5.12 -3.79
CA ASP A 12 -6.58 -6.13 -2.80
C ASP A 12 -5.07 -6.42 -2.82
N ARG A 13 -4.48 -6.43 -4.03
CA ARG A 13 -3.04 -6.57 -4.24
C ARG A 13 -2.24 -5.39 -3.70
N LEU A 14 -2.69 -4.17 -3.98
CA LEU A 14 -2.08 -2.96 -3.41
C LEU A 14 -2.15 -2.96 -1.88
N LEU A 15 -3.27 -3.40 -1.30
CA LEU A 15 -3.42 -3.56 0.15
C LEU A 15 -2.47 -4.63 0.73
N GLU A 16 -2.39 -5.82 0.10
CA GLU A 16 -1.43 -6.88 0.46
C GLU A 16 0.01 -6.35 0.48
N ALA A 17 0.40 -5.65 -0.58
CA ALA A 17 1.73 -5.09 -0.74
C ALA A 17 2.05 -4.05 0.36
N GLN A 18 1.09 -3.18 0.69
CA GLN A 18 1.25 -2.18 1.75
C GLN A 18 1.24 -2.80 3.17
N VAL A 19 0.49 -3.89 3.38
CA VAL A 19 0.52 -4.68 4.63
C VAL A 19 1.88 -5.39 4.78
N CYS A 20 2.42 -5.96 3.70
CA CYS A 20 3.75 -6.58 3.70
C CYS A 20 4.84 -5.57 4.04
N MET A 21 4.84 -4.39 3.39
CA MET A 21 5.76 -3.29 3.74
C MET A 21 5.68 -2.92 5.22
N LYS A 22 4.44 -2.79 5.76
CA LYS A 22 4.21 -2.44 7.16
C LYS A 22 4.72 -3.51 8.12
N ALA A 23 4.56 -4.79 7.79
CA ALA A 23 5.07 -5.90 8.59
C ALA A 23 6.61 -5.97 8.57
N LEU A 24 7.21 -5.78 7.40
CA LEU A 24 8.66 -5.68 7.19
C LEU A 24 9.28 -4.37 7.73
N ARG A 25 8.45 -3.43 8.22
CA ARG A 25 8.85 -2.07 8.64
C ARG A 25 9.60 -1.29 7.57
N VAL A 26 9.29 -1.54 6.29
CA VAL A 26 9.98 -0.89 5.17
C VAL A 26 9.60 0.58 5.12
N THR A 27 10.61 1.39 5.41
CA THR A 27 10.65 2.80 5.06
C THR A 27 11.61 3.06 3.88
N GLY A 28 12.19 2.05 3.18
CA GLY A 28 12.51 2.14 1.73
C GLY A 28 13.90 1.73 1.14
N VAL A 29 14.31 2.40 0.03
CA VAL A 29 15.54 2.30 -0.83
C VAL A 29 15.70 1.12 -1.81
N ARG A 30 14.71 0.81 -2.70
CA ARG A 30 14.89 0.44 -4.14
C ARG A 30 13.71 -0.30 -4.79
N PRO A 31 13.54 -0.08 -6.11
CA PRO A 31 13.50 -1.16 -7.10
C PRO A 31 14.74 -1.11 -8.03
N GLY A 32 14.94 -2.15 -8.84
CA GLY A 32 16.11 -2.29 -9.71
C GLY A 32 16.13 -1.34 -10.91
N LEU A 33 16.69 -0.12 -10.72
CA LEU A 33 16.90 0.97 -11.70
C LEU A 33 15.67 1.90 -11.92
N PRO A 34 15.88 3.12 -12.46
CA PRO A 34 16.35 4.25 -11.67
C PRO A 34 15.26 5.32 -11.47
N SER A 35 15.34 6.06 -10.36
CA SER A 35 14.44 7.18 -9.99
C SER A 35 12.97 6.81 -9.66
N THR A 36 12.77 5.92 -8.67
CA THR A 36 11.49 5.85 -7.94
C THR A 36 11.69 5.82 -6.42
N PHE A 37 10.77 6.47 -5.72
CA PHE A 37 10.90 6.91 -4.31
C PHE A 37 10.71 5.79 -3.29
N TRP A 38 11.63 5.77 -2.32
CA TRP A 38 11.82 4.86 -1.19
C TRP A 38 13.08 5.50 -0.49
N PRO A 39 13.36 5.41 0.84
CA PRO A 39 14.75 5.58 1.40
C PRO A 39 15.35 4.41 2.26
N GLU A 40 16.68 4.17 2.19
CA GLU A 40 17.43 2.93 2.58
C GLU A 40 17.26 2.37 4.02
N THR A 41 17.32 1.03 4.16
CA THR A 41 17.18 0.32 5.45
C THR A 41 18.50 -0.05 6.14
N GLU A 42 19.48 0.86 6.19
CA GLU A 42 20.63 0.73 7.12
C GLU A 42 20.43 1.64 8.33
N THR A 43 19.52 1.25 9.23
CA THR A 43 19.45 1.88 10.56
C THR A 43 20.44 1.19 11.49
N ASN A 44 21.62 1.80 11.65
CA ASN A 44 22.67 1.35 12.56
C ASN A 44 22.07 1.05 13.97
N GLU A 45 22.30 -0.16 14.50
CA GLU A 45 21.71 -0.57 15.78
C GLU A 45 22.12 0.34 16.94
N SER A 46 23.34 0.89 16.90
CA SER A 46 23.84 1.84 17.89
C SER A 46 23.07 3.16 17.86
N GLU A 47 22.71 3.63 16.66
CA GLU A 47 21.93 4.86 16.45
C GLU A 47 20.47 4.69 16.90
N ARG A 48 19.87 3.53 16.63
CA ARG A 48 18.55 3.17 17.19
C ARG A 48 18.55 3.14 18.71
N TRP A 49 19.61 2.65 19.34
CA TRP A 49 19.70 2.62 20.81
C TRP A 49 19.72 4.02 21.42
N HIS A 50 20.38 4.99 20.78
CA HIS A 50 20.41 6.38 21.24
C HIS A 50 19.02 7.03 21.13
N VAL A 51 18.35 6.89 19.98
CA VAL A 51 16.99 7.43 19.78
C VAL A 51 15.98 6.80 20.75
N VAL A 52 16.05 5.49 20.99
CA VAL A 52 15.17 4.80 21.95
C VAL A 52 15.46 5.25 23.39
N LYS A 53 16.73 5.42 23.76
CA LYS A 53 17.13 5.92 25.08
C LYS A 53 16.59 7.33 25.34
N ASP A 54 16.69 8.23 24.37
CA ASP A 54 16.18 9.60 24.49
C ASP A 54 14.63 9.65 24.54
N GLN A 55 13.95 8.75 23.83
CA GLN A 55 12.49 8.59 23.91
C GLN A 55 12.02 8.05 25.26
N ILE A 56 12.76 7.11 25.87
CA ILE A 56 12.50 6.60 27.22
C ILE A 56 12.73 7.70 28.27
N ILE A 57 13.84 8.46 28.16
CA ILE A 57 14.16 9.57 29.09
C ILE A 57 13.10 10.69 29.00
N SER A 58 12.56 10.96 27.81
CA SER A 58 11.47 11.94 27.60
C SER A 58 10.06 11.41 27.92
N GLY A 59 9.94 10.18 28.45
CA GLY A 59 8.67 9.61 28.89
C GLY A 59 7.71 9.23 27.75
N ILE A 60 8.19 9.19 26.51
CA ILE A 60 7.40 8.74 25.36
C ILE A 60 7.25 7.22 25.44
N LYS A 61 6.01 6.73 25.42
CA LYS A 61 5.72 5.29 25.35
C LYS A 61 6.18 4.71 24.00
N THR A 62 7.44 4.32 23.92
CA THR A 62 7.96 3.46 22.84
C THR A 62 7.31 2.08 22.88
N ASP A 63 7.00 1.51 21.71
CA ASP A 63 6.55 0.12 21.59
C ASP A 63 7.60 -0.83 22.19
N ASP A 64 7.15 -1.72 23.07
CA ASP A 64 7.98 -2.67 23.82
C ASP A 64 8.91 -3.49 22.89
N PRO A 65 10.25 -3.42 23.07
CA PRO A 65 11.21 -4.14 22.25
C PRO A 65 11.16 -5.67 22.42
N LEU A 66 10.57 -6.17 23.51
CA LEU A 66 10.39 -7.60 23.78
C LEU A 66 9.08 -8.16 23.21
N LYS A 67 8.18 -7.29 22.75
CA LYS A 67 6.93 -7.70 22.09
C LYS A 67 7.28 -8.56 20.88
N PRO A 68 6.78 -9.81 20.77
CA PRO A 68 7.16 -10.72 19.70
C PRO A 68 6.94 -10.04 18.35
N ARG A 69 8.02 -9.88 17.58
CA ARG A 69 7.96 -9.32 16.24
C ARG A 69 6.94 -10.16 15.47
N ARG A 70 5.94 -9.52 14.85
CA ARG A 70 5.02 -10.22 13.93
C ARG A 70 5.86 -11.04 12.98
N ALA A 71 5.50 -12.31 12.78
CA ALA A 71 6.18 -13.17 11.83
C ALA A 71 6.30 -12.44 10.48
N PRO A 72 7.45 -12.52 9.80
CA PRO A 72 7.60 -11.91 8.49
C PRO A 72 6.54 -12.48 7.54
N PRO A 73 6.04 -11.69 6.56
CA PRO A 73 5.12 -12.20 5.54
C PRO A 73 5.72 -13.42 4.83
N PRO A 74 4.90 -14.37 4.35
CA PRO A 74 5.37 -15.48 3.53
C PRO A 74 6.17 -14.98 2.33
N ALA A 75 7.22 -15.70 1.92
CA ALA A 75 8.07 -15.29 0.79
C ALA A 75 7.28 -15.04 -0.50
N ALA A 76 6.19 -15.79 -0.73
CA ALA A 76 5.25 -15.55 -1.81
C ALA A 76 4.58 -14.16 -1.73
N ALA A 77 4.14 -13.74 -0.54
CA ALA A 77 3.55 -12.41 -0.33
C ALA A 77 4.57 -11.27 -0.53
N ILE A 78 5.86 -11.51 -0.22
CA ILE A 78 6.95 -10.55 -0.49
C ILE A 78 7.21 -10.41 -2.00
N SER A 79 7.32 -11.51 -2.74
CA SER A 79 7.45 -11.49 -4.21
C SER A 79 6.26 -10.77 -4.88
N ARG A 80 5.05 -11.06 -4.40
CA ARG A 80 3.80 -10.43 -4.83
C ARG A 80 3.72 -8.93 -4.49
N MET A 81 4.27 -8.51 -3.34
CA MET A 81 4.43 -7.10 -2.98
C MET A 81 5.35 -6.37 -3.97
N GLU A 82 6.52 -6.92 -4.30
CA GLU A 82 7.48 -6.31 -5.22
C GLU A 82 6.89 -6.14 -6.63
N GLU A 83 6.24 -7.17 -7.14
CA GLU A 83 5.51 -7.17 -8.40
C GLU A 83 4.45 -6.05 -8.43
N THR A 84 3.62 -6.00 -7.38
CA THR A 84 2.52 -5.03 -7.25
C THR A 84 3.00 -3.58 -7.21
N TRP A 85 4.08 -3.28 -6.46
CA TRP A 85 4.67 -1.94 -6.47
C TRP A 85 5.32 -1.60 -7.82
N GLY A 86 5.86 -2.59 -8.53
CA GLY A 86 6.32 -2.46 -9.91
C GLY A 86 5.21 -2.05 -10.89
N TRP A 87 3.94 -2.36 -10.61
CA TRP A 87 2.82 -1.90 -11.44
C TRP A 87 2.68 -0.37 -11.41
N LEU A 88 2.91 0.27 -10.26
CA LEU A 88 2.80 1.73 -10.11
C LEU A 88 3.79 2.48 -10.99
N ALA A 89 4.96 1.91 -11.31
CA ALA A 89 5.90 2.52 -12.26
C ALA A 89 5.27 2.73 -13.66
N GLY A 90 4.27 1.91 -14.02
CA GLY A 90 3.51 2.04 -15.27
C GLY A 90 2.48 3.17 -15.29
N ILE A 91 2.15 3.79 -14.14
CA ILE A 91 1.29 4.98 -14.08
C ILE A 91 2.14 6.18 -14.53
N ARG A 92 1.84 6.71 -15.73
CA ARG A 92 2.63 7.80 -16.35
C ARG A 92 2.51 9.10 -15.56
N ASN A 93 1.33 9.39 -15.03
CA ASN A 93 1.10 10.62 -14.28
C ASN A 93 1.58 10.47 -12.83
N GLU A 94 2.67 11.14 -12.48
CA GLU A 94 3.26 11.08 -11.14
C GLU A 94 2.29 11.49 -10.03
N ASN A 95 1.38 12.45 -10.30
CA ASN A 95 0.38 12.87 -9.32
C ASN A 95 -0.70 11.80 -9.10
N SER A 96 -1.07 11.04 -10.13
CA SER A 96 -1.97 9.89 -10.01
C SER A 96 -1.28 8.73 -9.30
N ARG A 97 -0.02 8.44 -9.65
CA ARG A 97 0.84 7.43 -9.02
C ARG A 97 0.99 7.67 -7.51
N LYS A 98 1.31 8.91 -7.12
CA LYS A 98 1.36 9.35 -5.71
C LYS A 98 0.00 9.22 -5.02
N ALA A 99 -1.11 9.56 -5.69
CA ALA A 99 -2.45 9.43 -5.13
C ALA A 99 -2.86 7.98 -4.86
N VAL A 100 -2.49 7.03 -5.74
CA VAL A 100 -2.70 5.58 -5.52
C VAL A 100 -1.94 5.11 -4.28
N ALA A 101 -0.63 5.36 -4.22
CA ALA A 101 0.20 4.96 -3.06
C ALA A 101 -0.33 5.55 -1.73
N ILE A 102 -0.65 6.85 -1.71
CA ILE A 102 -1.11 7.54 -0.48
C ILE A 102 -2.50 7.06 -0.03
N LYS A 103 -3.38 6.67 -0.96
CA LYS A 103 -4.69 6.09 -0.62
C LYS A 103 -4.56 4.72 0.04
N VAL A 104 -3.72 3.86 -0.54
CA VAL A 104 -3.46 2.51 -0.03
C VAL A 104 -2.78 2.59 1.34
N PHE A 105 -1.79 3.47 1.50
CA PHE A 105 -1.19 3.81 2.78
C PHE A 105 -2.24 4.24 3.82
N ALA A 106 -3.15 5.17 3.45
CA ALA A 106 -4.20 5.66 4.34
C ALA A 106 -5.08 4.53 4.91
N TRP A 107 -5.46 3.56 4.08
CA TRP A 107 -6.28 2.42 4.50
C TRP A 107 -5.53 1.49 5.46
N VAL A 108 -4.28 1.12 5.14
CA VAL A 108 -3.49 0.20 5.97
C VAL A 108 -2.99 0.83 7.27
N HIS A 109 -2.78 2.15 7.30
CA HIS A 109 -2.42 2.92 8.50
C HIS A 109 -3.61 3.54 9.25
N LYS A 110 -4.83 3.38 8.73
CA LYS A 110 -6.07 3.96 9.29
C LYS A 110 -6.02 5.49 9.42
N GLU A 111 -5.32 6.14 8.49
CA GLU A 111 -5.18 7.60 8.44
C GLU A 111 -6.33 8.27 7.66
N SER A 112 -6.64 9.50 8.04
CA SER A 112 -7.64 10.31 7.35
C SER A 112 -7.16 10.74 5.97
N THR A 113 -7.86 10.29 4.92
CA THR A 113 -7.67 10.78 3.54
C THR A 113 -7.72 12.32 3.45
N SER A 114 -8.52 12.98 4.29
CA SER A 114 -8.61 14.45 4.31
C SER A 114 -7.34 15.11 4.87
N THR A 115 -6.70 14.49 5.87
CA THR A 115 -5.42 14.96 6.43
C THR A 115 -4.30 14.76 5.41
N LEU A 116 -4.22 13.58 4.79
CA LEU A 116 -3.22 13.29 3.77
C LEU A 116 -3.36 14.19 2.52
N ALA A 117 -4.59 14.47 2.07
CA ALA A 117 -4.82 15.44 1.00
C ALA A 117 -4.30 16.84 1.37
N ARG A 118 -4.57 17.32 2.58
CA ARG A 118 -4.07 18.61 3.10
C ARG A 118 -2.55 18.65 3.13
N ASN A 119 -1.89 17.58 3.58
CA ASN A 119 -0.43 17.46 3.62
C ASN A 119 0.19 17.48 2.21
N MET A 120 -0.54 17.01 1.19
CA MET A 120 -0.17 17.13 -0.23
C MET A 120 -0.50 18.51 -0.85
N GLY A 121 -1.05 19.46 -0.09
CA GLY A 121 -1.48 20.76 -0.62
C GLY A 121 -2.69 20.72 -1.54
N ILE A 122 -3.51 19.65 -1.48
CA ILE A 122 -4.70 19.47 -2.35
C ILE A 122 -5.97 19.19 -1.54
N ASN A 123 -7.13 19.38 -2.16
CA ASN A 123 -8.39 18.97 -1.55
C ASN A 123 -8.67 17.46 -1.77
N ARG A 124 -9.54 16.89 -0.94
CA ARG A 124 -9.92 15.45 -0.98
C ARG A 124 -10.50 15.03 -2.34
N VAL A 125 -11.22 15.91 -3.03
CA VAL A 125 -11.82 15.64 -4.34
C VAL A 125 -10.73 15.47 -5.40
N THR A 126 -9.72 16.33 -5.40
CA THR A 126 -8.54 16.22 -6.27
C THR A 126 -7.75 14.95 -5.98
N LEU A 127 -7.58 14.56 -4.71
CA LEU A 127 -6.93 13.29 -4.35
C LEU A 127 -7.72 12.08 -4.89
N ASN A 128 -9.04 12.05 -4.71
CA ASN A 128 -9.90 11.01 -5.28
C ASN A 128 -9.81 10.95 -6.81
N ARG A 129 -9.87 12.10 -7.51
CA ARG A 129 -9.77 12.15 -8.99
C ARG A 129 -8.43 11.61 -9.50
N ARG A 130 -7.34 11.94 -8.81
CA ARG A 130 -5.99 11.44 -9.13
C ARG A 130 -5.86 9.93 -8.85
N TYR A 131 -6.47 9.44 -7.77
CA TYR A 131 -6.54 8.01 -7.46
C TYR A 131 -7.29 7.24 -8.56
N ASN A 132 -8.50 7.67 -8.93
CA ASN A 132 -9.31 7.02 -9.97
C ASN A 132 -8.54 6.96 -11.30
N ALA A 133 -7.95 8.07 -11.75
CA ALA A 133 -7.15 8.10 -12.97
C ALA A 133 -5.92 7.16 -12.94
N GLY A 134 -5.33 6.93 -11.75
CA GLY A 134 -4.26 5.94 -11.58
C GLY A 134 -4.76 4.49 -11.65
N MET A 135 -5.91 4.20 -11.04
CA MET A 135 -6.56 2.89 -11.13
C MET A 135 -7.02 2.57 -12.56
N GLU A 136 -7.61 3.54 -13.27
CA GLU A 136 -7.98 3.43 -14.68
C GLU A 136 -6.77 3.09 -15.57
N GLU A 137 -5.61 3.72 -15.33
CA GLU A 137 -4.37 3.43 -16.08
C GLU A 137 -3.84 2.01 -15.78
N LEU A 138 -3.93 1.53 -14.53
CA LEU A 138 -3.60 0.15 -14.17
C LEU A 138 -4.56 -0.86 -14.80
N MET A 139 -5.87 -0.65 -14.69
CA MET A 139 -6.90 -1.51 -15.30
C MET A 139 -6.72 -1.59 -16.82
N ALA A 140 -6.53 -0.45 -17.49
CA ALA A 140 -6.27 -0.40 -18.93
C ALA A 140 -4.96 -1.09 -19.34
N ARG A 141 -3.96 -1.18 -18.44
CA ARG A 141 -2.73 -1.96 -18.65
C ARG A 141 -3.02 -3.46 -18.58
N PHE A 142 -3.70 -3.92 -17.54
CA PHE A 142 -4.05 -5.35 -17.38
C PHE A 142 -4.97 -5.87 -18.48
N CYS A 143 -5.96 -5.08 -18.90
CA CYS A 143 -6.81 -5.42 -20.04
C CYS A 143 -6.04 -5.57 -21.37
N LYS A 144 -4.86 -4.93 -21.51
CA LYS A 144 -4.02 -5.03 -22.72
C LYS A 144 -3.03 -6.19 -22.67
N THR A 145 -2.56 -6.57 -21.47
CA THR A 145 -1.61 -7.68 -21.32
C THR A 145 -2.28 -9.05 -21.30
N SER A 146 -3.59 -9.12 -21.04
CA SER A 146 -4.42 -10.34 -20.93
C SER A 146 -3.99 -11.34 -19.84
N VAL A 147 -2.81 -11.17 -19.25
CA VAL A 147 -2.36 -11.82 -18.01
C VAL A 147 -2.98 -11.05 -16.84
N LEU A 148 -3.72 -11.77 -15.99
CA LEU A 148 -4.25 -11.27 -14.73
C LEU A 148 -3.26 -11.58 -13.60
N PRO A 149 -3.12 -10.69 -12.60
CA PRO A 149 -2.27 -10.97 -11.46
C PRO A 149 -2.90 -12.04 -10.56
N ASP A 150 -2.06 -12.79 -9.85
CA ASP A 150 -2.50 -13.74 -8.84
C ASP A 150 -3.36 -13.04 -7.76
N PRO A 151 -4.35 -13.72 -7.16
CA PRO A 151 -5.11 -13.17 -6.04
C PRO A 151 -4.20 -12.80 -4.86
N ALA A 152 -4.65 -11.83 -4.08
CA ALA A 152 -4.01 -11.46 -2.82
C ALA A 152 -4.33 -12.48 -1.71
N ASP A 153 -3.48 -12.53 -0.69
CA ASP A 153 -3.76 -13.25 0.55
C ASP A 153 -4.93 -12.60 1.31
N GLU A 154 -6.09 -13.27 1.31
CA GLU A 154 -7.31 -12.77 1.95
C GLU A 154 -7.12 -12.50 3.45
N ASP A 155 -6.35 -13.32 4.17
CA ASP A 155 -6.11 -13.18 5.61
C ASP A 155 -5.36 -11.88 5.94
N LEU A 156 -4.48 -11.43 5.03
CA LEU A 156 -3.76 -10.16 5.15
C LEU A 156 -4.62 -8.93 4.78
N VAL A 157 -5.57 -9.08 3.85
CA VAL A 157 -6.20 -7.94 3.16
C VAL A 157 -7.58 -7.55 3.69
N HIS A 158 -8.44 -8.51 4.04
CA HIS A 158 -9.88 -8.25 4.18
C HIS A 158 -10.24 -7.15 5.19
N HIS A 159 -9.45 -7.00 6.27
CA HIS A 159 -9.59 -5.96 7.30
C HIS A 159 -9.32 -4.53 6.83
N PHE A 160 -8.66 -4.34 5.69
CA PHE A 160 -8.21 -3.04 5.18
C PHE A 160 -8.99 -2.56 3.95
N ARG A 161 -9.91 -3.38 3.43
CA ARG A 161 -10.79 -2.99 2.31
C ARG A 161 -11.66 -1.80 2.73
N PRO A 162 -11.75 -0.72 1.94
CA PRO A 162 -12.69 0.36 2.21
C PRO A 162 -14.13 -0.17 2.09
N ASN A 163 -15.06 0.34 2.92
CA ASN A 163 -16.46 -0.10 2.95
C ASN A 163 -17.16 -0.06 1.56
N GLN A 164 -16.69 0.78 0.63
CA GLN A 164 -17.19 0.83 -0.75
C GLN A 164 -16.79 -0.40 -1.59
N ALA A 165 -15.59 -0.97 -1.38
CA ALA A 165 -15.15 -2.18 -2.08
C ALA A 165 -15.96 -3.43 -1.62
N MET A 166 -16.28 -3.49 -0.33
CA MET A 166 -17.16 -4.54 0.23
C MET A 166 -18.55 -4.54 -0.43
N SER A 167 -19.10 -3.35 -0.72
CA SER A 167 -20.40 -3.22 -1.40
C SER A 167 -20.39 -3.78 -2.82
N ASN A 168 -19.31 -3.57 -3.58
CA ASN A 168 -19.21 -4.03 -4.97
C ASN A 168 -19.08 -5.56 -5.06
N ARG A 169 -18.37 -6.19 -4.12
CA ARG A 169 -18.20 -7.65 -4.09
C ARG A 169 -19.51 -8.38 -3.74
N ASN A 170 -20.33 -7.81 -2.84
CA ASN A 170 -21.66 -8.34 -2.54
C ASN A 170 -22.60 -8.27 -3.74
N ILE A 171 -22.53 -7.21 -4.55
CA ILE A 171 -23.32 -7.10 -5.79
C ILE A 171 -22.89 -8.18 -6.79
N ALA A 172 -21.58 -8.36 -7.02
CA ALA A 172 -21.06 -9.40 -7.91
C ALA A 172 -21.41 -10.83 -7.44
N ALA A 173 -21.30 -11.11 -6.12
CA ALA A 173 -21.66 -12.40 -5.54
C ALA A 173 -23.18 -12.67 -5.48
N SER A 174 -24.01 -11.62 -5.61
CA SER A 174 -25.47 -11.74 -5.73
C SER A 174 -25.97 -11.84 -7.19
N ALA A 175 -25.06 -11.70 -8.16
CA ALA A 175 -25.34 -11.70 -9.59
C ALA A 175 -24.74 -12.92 -10.33
N ALA A 176 -24.27 -13.92 -9.57
CA ALA A 176 -23.74 -15.20 -10.01
C ALA A 176 -24.55 -16.35 -9.38
#